data_AF-B2AZ70-F1
#
_entry.id   AF-B2AZ70-F1
#
_cell.length_a   1.000
_cell.length_b   1.000
_cell.length_c   1.000
_cell.angle_alpha   90.00
_cell.angle_beta   90.00
_cell.angle_gamma   90.00
#
_symmetry.space_group_name_H-M   'P 1'
#
loop_
_entity.id
_entity.type
_entity.pdbx_description
1 polymer ?
#
loop_
_entity_poly.entity_id
_entity_poly.type
_entity_poly.pdbx_seq_one_letter_code
_entity_poly.pdbx_strand_id
1 'polypeptide(L)'
;MAFNHPALMQAMLALGSLQMAKLQGHPPTAAMKHYHLSLRRIAKNYQSPTRRIQPATLAATLLLGFYEVWNSDHDKWCKHMWGARAILKELPLRQMTRDILTLKRRQREQARRNHQCDELCFDSRHHEQKDDWPEPDTEFIESLTGLKVDYGGGEGYVVVGGEERVRRLTERDVEKYEQIRDLYWWYCKMDIYQSFLGGTRPFMNYEAWTQCIPRGPFGKIDSIYGTFDHLMLLLGRLASFASKDLTRKRKARKYGPPPGAPGGPGGPPGSGPPGGPPGGFEGGPPGRFPGGSPPGAGPPGGFPGGPPGTFPGGPPGPGQGRGASPPPFTGLMPSSGTFDIPKGFSPPRESTPPPDSSSSSEEPEDFSTSTAKALQEWESIRAAFELFRSKLGPDFEPMGPDFAPPDMTPFGPALIYRTYSIAGIWMNYYMGLIILHRSHPSMPPIAIYAAGMAAQQTGRWANEIARIAAGLHEDTTHVSAVSTLVGAAFIESCFCLFVAGVQVRGFPVCPFPLLLLGGGGGLGSPSSSVG
;
A
#
# COMPACT_ATOMS: atom_id res chain seq x y z
N MET A 1 0.50 -26.01 -3.99
CA MET A 1 -0.77 -25.33 -4.33
C MET A 1 -0.91 -24.99 -5.83
N ALA A 2 0.07 -24.33 -6.46
CA ALA A 2 -0.06 -23.81 -7.84
C ALA A 2 -0.34 -24.88 -8.91
N PHE A 3 0.35 -26.03 -8.88
CA PHE A 3 0.11 -27.13 -9.84
C PHE A 3 -1.32 -27.66 -9.85
N ASN A 4 -2.03 -27.55 -8.72
CA ASN A 4 -3.41 -28.00 -8.55
C ASN A 4 -4.44 -26.87 -8.75
N HIS A 5 -4.00 -25.63 -8.97
CA HIS A 5 -4.87 -24.47 -9.13
C HIS A 5 -4.46 -23.62 -10.33
N PRO A 6 -5.06 -23.86 -11.51
CA PRO A 6 -4.56 -23.27 -12.75
C PRO A 6 -4.60 -21.74 -12.81
N ALA A 7 -5.51 -21.07 -12.11
CA ALA A 7 -5.53 -19.61 -12.05
C ALA A 7 -4.27 -19.07 -11.34
N LEU A 8 -3.90 -19.71 -10.23
CA LEU A 8 -2.71 -19.34 -9.45
C LEU A 8 -1.43 -19.59 -10.26
N MET A 9 -1.35 -20.74 -10.92
CA MET A 9 -0.22 -21.05 -11.79
C MET A 9 -0.05 -20.00 -12.90
N GLN A 10 -1.13 -19.59 -13.56
CA GLN A 10 -1.08 -18.56 -14.60
C GLN A 10 -0.69 -17.19 -14.03
N ALA A 11 -1.13 -16.84 -12.82
CA ALA A 11 -0.71 -15.60 -12.15
C ALA A 11 0.81 -15.60 -11.85
N MET A 12 1.34 -16.72 -11.34
CA MET A 12 2.78 -16.89 -11.09
C MET A 12 3.61 -16.80 -12.38
N LEU A 13 3.17 -17.47 -13.44
CA LEU A 13 3.83 -17.40 -14.76
C LEU A 13 3.77 -16.00 -15.35
N ALA A 14 2.68 -15.26 -15.16
CA ALA A 14 2.57 -13.87 -15.61
C ALA A 14 3.61 -12.98 -14.93
N LEU A 15 3.72 -13.06 -13.60
CA LEU A 15 4.67 -12.26 -12.84
C LEU A 15 6.12 -12.63 -13.17
N GLY A 16 6.47 -13.93 -13.21
CA GLY A 16 7.81 -14.38 -13.56
C GLY A 16 8.20 -13.98 -14.99
N SER A 17 7.29 -14.16 -15.95
CA SER A 17 7.53 -13.74 -17.35
C SER A 17 7.69 -12.24 -17.48
N LEU A 18 6.98 -11.44 -16.66
CA LEU A 18 7.12 -9.98 -16.66
C LEU A 18 8.51 -9.57 -16.17
N GLN A 19 8.98 -10.18 -15.09
CA GLN A 19 10.32 -9.93 -14.54
C GLN A 19 11.41 -10.29 -15.55
N MET A 20 11.33 -11.47 -16.17
CA MET A 20 12.27 -11.89 -17.21
C MET A 20 12.26 -10.97 -18.43
N ALA A 21 11.07 -10.58 -18.92
CA ALA A 21 10.94 -9.69 -20.06
C ALA A 21 11.58 -8.32 -19.80
N LYS A 22 11.36 -7.75 -18.61
CA LYS A 22 11.99 -6.48 -18.21
C LYS A 22 13.51 -6.57 -18.12
N LEU A 23 14.04 -7.65 -17.54
CA LEU A 23 15.49 -7.85 -17.42
C LEU A 23 16.17 -8.04 -18.78
N GLN A 24 15.51 -8.72 -19.71
CA GLN A 24 16.06 -8.99 -21.04
C GLN A 24 15.75 -7.90 -22.07
N GLY A 25 14.99 -6.86 -21.71
CA GLY A 25 14.54 -5.83 -22.66
C GLY A 25 13.57 -6.34 -23.73
N HIS A 26 12.92 -7.49 -23.52
CA HIS A 26 11.96 -8.06 -24.46
C HIS A 26 10.54 -7.53 -24.21
N PRO A 27 9.68 -7.46 -25.24
CA PRO A 27 8.26 -7.17 -25.05
C PRO A 27 7.60 -8.20 -24.11
N PRO A 28 6.76 -7.78 -23.14
CA PRO A 28 6.15 -8.68 -22.15
C PRO A 28 4.97 -9.49 -22.70
N THR A 29 5.03 -9.96 -23.95
CA THR A 29 3.94 -10.65 -24.65
C THR A 29 3.52 -11.94 -23.95
N ALA A 30 4.49 -12.75 -23.50
CA ALA A 30 4.22 -13.98 -22.74
C ALA A 30 3.55 -13.68 -21.39
N ALA A 31 4.04 -12.65 -20.68
CA ALA A 31 3.48 -12.20 -19.41
C ALA A 31 2.01 -11.80 -19.57
N MET A 32 1.71 -11.00 -20.59
CA MET A 32 0.34 -10.57 -20.91
C MET A 32 -0.60 -11.74 -21.25
N LYS A 33 -0.10 -12.75 -21.99
CA LYS A 33 -0.86 -13.97 -22.29
C LYS A 33 -1.26 -14.69 -21.00
N HIS A 34 -0.30 -14.94 -20.11
CA HIS A 34 -0.54 -15.60 -18.83
C HIS A 34 -1.45 -14.78 -17.91
N TYR A 35 -1.27 -13.45 -17.89
CA TYR A 35 -2.12 -12.51 -17.15
C TYR A 35 -3.60 -12.64 -17.56
N HIS A 36 -3.89 -12.58 -18.86
CA HIS A 36 -5.28 -12.70 -19.36
C HIS A 36 -5.86 -14.11 -19.15
N LEU A 37 -5.05 -15.17 -19.27
CA LEU A 37 -5.48 -16.52 -18.94
C LEU A 37 -5.82 -16.66 -17.46
N SER A 38 -5.03 -16.06 -16.57
CA SER A 38 -5.30 -16.02 -15.13
C SER A 38 -6.62 -15.30 -14.85
N LEU A 39 -6.81 -14.09 -15.39
CA LEU A 39 -8.05 -13.32 -15.25
C LEU A 39 -9.30 -14.13 -15.63
N ARG A 40 -9.29 -14.80 -16.78
CA ARG A 40 -10.42 -15.63 -17.23
C ARG A 40 -10.71 -16.78 -16.27
N ARG A 41 -9.68 -17.39 -15.68
CA ARG A 41 -9.83 -18.49 -14.71
C ARG A 41 -10.31 -17.98 -13.35
N ILE A 42 -9.79 -16.86 -12.88
CA ILE A 42 -10.26 -16.19 -11.67
C ILE A 42 -11.74 -15.84 -11.81
N ALA A 43 -12.15 -15.21 -12.92
CA ALA A 43 -13.56 -14.88 -13.17
C ALA A 43 -14.49 -16.11 -13.08
N LYS A 44 -14.07 -17.27 -13.61
CA LYS A 44 -14.82 -18.54 -13.46
C LYS A 44 -14.86 -19.03 -12.00
N ASN A 45 -13.77 -18.87 -11.25
CA ASN A 45 -13.76 -19.22 -9.82
C ASN A 45 -14.70 -18.31 -9.03
N TYR A 46 -14.76 -17.01 -9.34
CA TYR A 46 -15.69 -16.08 -8.71
C TYR A 46 -17.15 -16.44 -8.96
N GLN A 47 -17.50 -17.09 -10.07
CA GLN A 47 -18.87 -17.54 -10.31
C GLN A 47 -19.29 -18.72 -9.42
N SER A 48 -18.34 -19.41 -8.78
CA SER A 48 -18.61 -20.56 -7.92
C SER A 48 -18.38 -20.20 -6.44
N PRO A 49 -19.41 -20.27 -5.57
CA PRO A 49 -19.27 -19.94 -4.15
C PRO A 49 -18.15 -20.73 -3.46
N THR A 50 -18.01 -22.02 -3.80
CA THR A 50 -17.01 -22.91 -3.18
C THR A 50 -15.58 -22.67 -3.68
N ARG A 51 -15.40 -22.22 -4.93
CA ARG A 51 -14.06 -21.95 -5.51
C ARG A 51 -13.57 -20.54 -5.24
N ARG A 52 -14.49 -19.58 -5.09
CA ARG A 52 -14.18 -18.17 -4.81
C ARG A 52 -13.41 -18.01 -3.51
N ILE A 53 -13.85 -18.68 -2.45
CA ILE A 53 -13.25 -18.60 -1.11
C ILE A 53 -12.01 -19.51 -0.92
N GLN A 54 -11.50 -20.11 -1.99
CA GLN A 54 -10.29 -20.93 -1.89
C GLN A 54 -9.06 -20.04 -1.69
N PRO A 55 -8.10 -20.43 -0.83
CA PRO A 55 -6.87 -19.66 -0.63
C PRO A 55 -6.12 -19.43 -1.94
N ALA A 56 -6.15 -20.41 -2.86
CA ALA A 56 -5.52 -20.31 -4.17
C ALA A 56 -6.17 -19.26 -5.10
N THR A 57 -7.48 -19.02 -4.98
CA THR A 57 -8.17 -17.95 -5.72
C THR A 57 -7.77 -16.59 -5.16
N LEU A 58 -7.75 -16.45 -3.82
CA LEU A 58 -7.27 -15.24 -3.16
C LEU A 58 -5.82 -14.92 -3.54
N ALA A 59 -4.92 -15.92 -3.47
CA ALA A 59 -3.52 -15.77 -3.84
C ALA A 59 -3.34 -15.36 -5.31
N ALA A 60 -4.12 -15.95 -6.22
CA ALA A 60 -4.08 -15.59 -7.64
C ALA A 60 -4.51 -14.12 -7.85
N THR A 61 -5.57 -13.67 -7.18
CA THR A 61 -6.03 -12.28 -7.23
C THR A 61 -4.99 -11.31 -6.67
N LEU A 62 -4.36 -11.63 -5.54
CA LEU A 62 -3.29 -10.80 -4.95
C LEU A 62 -2.05 -10.71 -5.84
N LEU A 63 -1.61 -11.83 -6.43
CA LEU A 63 -0.49 -11.85 -7.37
C LEU A 63 -0.76 -11.02 -8.63
N LEU A 64 -1.98 -11.06 -9.17
CA LEU A 64 -2.35 -10.16 -10.27
C LEU A 64 -2.38 -8.69 -9.83
N GLY A 65 -2.79 -8.40 -8.59
CA GLY A 65 -2.64 -7.06 -8.02
C GLY A 65 -1.18 -6.60 -7.99
N PHE A 66 -0.28 -7.46 -7.53
CA PHE A 66 1.16 -7.15 -7.50
C PHE A 66 1.80 -7.05 -8.90
N TYR A 67 1.30 -7.80 -9.88
CA TYR A 67 1.66 -7.64 -11.29
C TYR A 67 1.40 -6.21 -11.78
N GLU A 68 0.30 -5.58 -11.35
CA GLU A 68 -0.01 -4.20 -11.74
C GLU A 68 0.86 -3.17 -11.04
N VAL A 69 1.29 -3.45 -9.80
CA VAL A 69 2.32 -2.64 -9.11
C VAL A 69 3.61 -2.61 -9.93
N TRP A 70 4.04 -3.75 -10.45
CA TRP A 70 5.20 -3.82 -11.35
C TRP A 70 5.02 -3.05 -12.65
N ASN A 71 3.80 -2.88 -13.15
CA ASN A 71 3.49 -2.06 -14.31
C ASN A 71 3.14 -0.62 -13.98
N SER A 72 3.23 -0.22 -12.70
CA SER A 72 2.85 1.12 -12.23
C SER A 72 1.40 1.50 -12.57
N ASP A 73 0.50 0.53 -12.67
CA ASP A 73 -0.92 0.73 -12.95
C ASP A 73 -1.71 0.70 -11.63
N HIS A 74 -1.81 1.86 -10.98
CA HIS A 74 -2.49 2.01 -9.70
C HIS A 74 -3.97 1.61 -9.77
N ASP A 75 -4.67 2.00 -10.85
CA ASP A 75 -6.10 1.71 -10.99
C ASP A 75 -6.38 0.22 -11.08
N LYS A 76 -5.61 -0.51 -11.90
CA LYS A 76 -5.77 -1.98 -11.98
C LYS A 76 -5.32 -2.68 -10.71
N TRP A 77 -4.26 -2.20 -10.06
CA TRP A 77 -3.87 -2.72 -8.75
C TRP A 77 -5.03 -2.61 -7.75
N CYS A 78 -5.67 -1.44 -7.66
CA CYS A 78 -6.85 -1.24 -6.82
C CYS A 78 -8.01 -2.18 -7.21
N LYS A 79 -8.20 -2.52 -8.50
CA LYS A 79 -9.28 -3.44 -8.96
C LYS A 79 -9.10 -4.81 -8.37
N HIS A 80 -7.87 -5.33 -8.41
CA HIS A 80 -7.53 -6.62 -7.83
C HIS A 80 -7.65 -6.62 -6.31
N MET A 81 -7.21 -5.55 -5.64
CA MET A 81 -7.36 -5.40 -4.19
C MET A 81 -8.83 -5.40 -3.77
N TRP A 82 -9.71 -4.67 -4.48
CA TRP A 82 -11.16 -4.73 -4.26
C TRP A 82 -11.74 -6.13 -4.46
N GLY A 83 -11.28 -6.85 -5.49
CA GLY A 83 -11.64 -8.25 -5.69
C GLY A 83 -11.21 -9.14 -4.52
N ALA A 84 -9.97 -9.00 -4.03
CA ALA A 84 -9.44 -9.75 -2.90
C ALA A 84 -10.22 -9.46 -1.61
N ARG A 85 -10.56 -8.19 -1.35
CA ARG A 85 -11.44 -7.78 -0.26
C ARG A 85 -12.78 -8.49 -0.29
N ALA A 86 -13.41 -8.61 -1.47
CA ALA A 86 -14.69 -9.28 -1.61
C ALA A 86 -14.61 -10.77 -1.20
N ILE A 87 -13.52 -11.45 -1.56
CA ILE A 87 -13.26 -12.83 -1.09
C ILE A 87 -13.07 -12.86 0.44
N LEU A 88 -12.24 -11.96 0.97
CA LEU A 88 -11.93 -11.91 2.40
C LEU A 88 -13.15 -11.61 3.27
N LYS A 89 -14.10 -10.79 2.80
CA LYS A 89 -15.36 -10.52 3.49
C LYS A 89 -16.29 -11.74 3.53
N GLU A 90 -16.20 -12.62 2.55
CA GLU A 90 -17.01 -13.84 2.48
C GLU A 90 -16.46 -14.96 3.37
N LEU A 91 -15.17 -14.90 3.70
CA LEU A 91 -14.53 -15.85 4.61
C LEU A 91 -14.96 -15.56 6.07
N PRO A 92 -15.37 -16.58 6.84
CA PRO A 92 -15.67 -16.44 8.27
C PRO A 92 -14.38 -16.38 9.10
N LEU A 93 -13.46 -15.47 8.75
CA LEU A 93 -12.09 -15.45 9.26
C LEU A 93 -12.04 -15.28 10.79
N ARG A 94 -12.92 -14.44 11.35
CA ARG A 94 -13.04 -14.28 12.81
C ARG A 94 -13.39 -15.60 13.50
N GLN A 95 -14.34 -16.36 12.94
CA GLN A 95 -14.73 -17.65 13.50
C GLN A 95 -13.58 -18.66 13.38
N MET A 96 -12.92 -18.73 12.22
CA MET A 96 -11.77 -19.61 12.00
C MET A 96 -10.65 -19.32 13.01
N THR A 97 -10.33 -18.05 13.25
CA THR A 97 -9.35 -17.63 14.26
C THR A 97 -9.72 -18.13 15.65
N ARG A 98 -10.98 -17.94 16.09
CA ARG A 98 -11.46 -18.40 17.41
C ARG A 98 -11.41 -19.93 17.54
N ASP A 99 -11.86 -20.63 16.51
CA ASP A 99 -11.90 -22.09 16.47
C ASP A 99 -10.47 -22.68 16.58
N ILE A 100 -9.53 -22.13 15.82
CA ILE A 100 -8.12 -22.55 15.83
C ILE A 100 -7.45 -22.25 17.17
N LEU A 101 -7.66 -21.06 17.74
CA LEU A 101 -7.12 -20.73 19.06
C LEU A 101 -7.67 -21.65 20.16
N THR A 102 -8.97 -21.94 20.12
CA THR A 102 -9.61 -22.87 21.06
C THR A 102 -8.99 -24.27 20.93
N LEU A 103 -8.77 -24.76 19.71
CA LEU A 103 -8.10 -26.03 19.46
C LEU A 103 -6.68 -26.03 20.03
N LYS A 104 -5.89 -24.97 19.76
CA LYS A 104 -4.51 -24.86 20.21
C LYS A 104 -4.41 -24.78 21.73
N ARG A 105 -5.29 -24.04 22.40
CA ARG A 105 -5.35 -24.02 23.88
C ARG A 105 -5.61 -25.40 24.46
N ARG A 106 -6.59 -26.15 23.92
CA ARG A 106 -6.87 -27.54 24.34
C ARG A 106 -5.67 -28.46 24.11
N GLN A 107 -4.97 -28.32 22.98
CA GLN A 107 -3.74 -29.08 22.71
C GLN A 107 -2.64 -28.78 23.74
N ARG A 108 -2.45 -27.50 24.10
CA ARG A 108 -1.48 -27.11 25.15
C ARG A 108 -1.89 -27.67 26.52
N GLU A 109 -3.15 -27.55 26.91
CA GLU A 109 -3.67 -28.12 28.17
C GLU A 109 -3.47 -29.64 28.24
N GLN A 110 -3.75 -30.35 27.14
CA GLN A 110 -3.55 -31.79 27.05
C GLN A 110 -2.06 -32.16 27.10
N ALA A 111 -1.19 -31.41 26.42
CA ALA A 111 0.26 -31.60 26.48
C ALA A 111 0.80 -31.39 27.90
N ARG A 112 0.34 -30.35 28.60
CA ARG A 112 0.69 -30.09 30.01
C ARG A 112 0.21 -31.22 30.93
N ARG A 113 -1.02 -31.70 30.74
CA ARG A 113 -1.55 -32.83 31.51
C ARG A 113 -0.78 -34.12 31.26
N ASN A 114 -0.39 -34.38 30.01
CA ASN A 114 0.42 -35.55 29.67
C ASN A 114 1.83 -35.44 30.26
N HIS A 115 2.46 -34.27 30.20
CA HIS A 115 3.77 -34.03 30.86
C HIS A 115 3.71 -34.22 32.38
N GLN A 116 2.61 -33.80 33.02
CA GLN A 116 2.43 -33.99 34.46
C GLN A 116 2.28 -35.47 34.86
N CYS A 117 1.79 -36.33 33.96
CA CYS A 117 1.80 -37.78 34.18
C CYS A 117 3.17 -38.42 33.89
N ASP A 118 3.99 -37.82 33.02
CA ASP A 118 5.30 -38.33 32.62
C ASP A 118 6.39 -38.02 33.66
N GLU A 119 6.26 -36.94 34.45
CA GLU A 119 7.16 -36.64 35.59
C GLU A 119 7.16 -37.72 36.69
N LEU A 120 6.13 -38.58 36.75
CA LEU A 120 6.10 -39.74 37.65
C LEU A 120 6.86 -40.96 37.09
N CYS A 121 7.30 -40.91 35.83
CA CYS A 121 8.11 -41.91 35.14
C CYS A 121 9.53 -41.38 34.94
N PHE A 122 10.50 -42.06 35.54
CA PHE A 122 11.89 -41.62 35.71
C PHE A 122 12.71 -41.65 34.39
N ASP A 123 12.55 -40.69 33.47
CA ASP A 123 13.54 -40.40 32.41
C ASP A 123 13.35 -38.99 31.78
N SER A 124 13.78 -37.93 32.48
CA SER A 124 13.65 -36.55 32.01
C SER A 124 14.69 -36.18 30.94
N ARG A 125 14.37 -36.41 29.67
CA ARG A 125 14.93 -35.59 28.58
C ARG A 125 14.03 -34.40 28.34
N HIS A 126 14.41 -33.25 28.91
CA HIS A 126 13.78 -31.95 28.66
C HIS A 126 13.88 -31.58 27.18
N HIS A 127 12.91 -32.00 26.38
CA HIS A 127 12.68 -31.45 25.06
C HIS A 127 11.80 -30.22 25.26
N GLU A 128 12.39 -29.03 25.36
CA GLU A 128 11.63 -27.78 25.29
C GLU A 128 10.86 -27.78 23.97
N GLN A 129 9.57 -28.10 24.04
CA GLN A 129 8.69 -28.06 22.88
C GLN A 129 8.44 -26.58 22.58
N LYS A 130 9.10 -26.07 21.54
CA LYS A 130 8.89 -24.71 21.05
C LYS A 130 7.42 -24.54 20.71
N ASP A 131 6.71 -23.72 21.47
CA ASP A 131 5.29 -23.43 21.24
C ASP A 131 5.17 -22.61 19.94
N ASP A 132 4.91 -23.29 18.83
CA ASP A 132 4.80 -22.68 17.49
C ASP A 132 3.63 -21.67 17.36
N TRP A 133 2.73 -21.67 18.35
CA TRP A 133 1.59 -20.77 18.44
C TRP A 133 1.50 -20.24 19.87
N PRO A 134 2.05 -19.06 20.21
CA PRO A 134 1.78 -18.43 21.49
C PRO A 134 0.38 -17.79 21.53
N GLU A 135 -0.13 -17.53 22.73
CA GLU A 135 -1.38 -16.79 22.91
C GLU A 135 -1.18 -15.33 22.46
N PRO A 136 -2.12 -14.73 21.70
CA PRO A 136 -2.01 -13.33 21.31
C PRO A 136 -2.14 -12.40 22.52
N ASP A 137 -1.22 -11.43 22.63
CA ASP A 137 -1.30 -10.34 23.61
C ASP A 137 -2.40 -9.34 23.18
N THR A 138 -3.63 -9.60 23.62
CA THR A 138 -4.81 -8.79 23.25
C THR A 138 -4.73 -7.37 23.77
N GLU A 139 -4.13 -7.16 24.95
CA GLU A 139 -3.96 -5.83 25.52
C GLU A 139 -2.99 -4.99 24.68
N PHE A 140 -1.89 -5.59 24.24
CA PHE A 140 -0.97 -4.92 23.35
C PHE A 140 -1.60 -4.63 21.98
N ILE A 141 -2.32 -5.59 21.41
CA ILE A 141 -3.05 -5.36 20.15
C ILE A 141 -4.07 -4.22 20.31
N GLU A 142 -4.81 -4.17 21.42
CA GLU A 142 -5.76 -3.09 21.72
C GLU A 142 -5.06 -1.73 21.83
N SER A 143 -3.91 -1.67 22.53
CA SER A 143 -3.13 -0.44 22.65
C SER A 143 -2.62 0.10 21.30
N LEU A 144 -2.23 -0.78 20.38
CA LEU A 144 -1.80 -0.40 19.04
C LEU A 144 -2.98 0.03 18.16
N THR A 145 -4.05 -0.77 18.17
CA THR A 145 -5.18 -0.62 17.26
C THR A 145 -6.19 0.44 17.69
N GLY A 146 -6.27 0.74 19.00
CA GLY A 146 -7.35 1.51 19.60
C GLY A 146 -8.69 0.79 19.56
N LEU A 147 -8.71 -0.52 19.27
CA LEU A 147 -9.90 -1.35 19.18
C LEU A 147 -9.87 -2.40 20.28
N LYS A 148 -11.00 -2.62 20.93
CA LYS A 148 -11.15 -3.74 21.87
C LYS A 148 -11.03 -5.05 21.10
N VAL A 149 -10.07 -5.89 21.51
CA VAL A 149 -9.81 -7.17 20.86
C VAL A 149 -10.07 -8.32 21.83
N ASP A 150 -10.92 -9.25 21.40
CA ASP A 150 -11.16 -10.50 22.11
C ASP A 150 -11.24 -11.65 21.11
N TYR A 151 -10.37 -12.64 21.32
CA TYR A 151 -10.30 -13.87 20.55
C TYR A 151 -10.97 -15.07 21.25
N GLY A 152 -11.78 -14.81 22.28
CA GLY A 152 -12.57 -15.79 23.01
C GLY A 152 -11.77 -16.53 24.07
N GLY A 153 -11.06 -15.80 24.94
CA GLY A 153 -10.18 -16.33 25.99
C GLY A 153 -10.77 -16.39 27.41
N GLY A 154 -12.01 -15.93 27.62
CA GLY A 154 -12.63 -15.94 28.95
C GLY A 154 -13.03 -17.33 29.41
N GLU A 155 -12.39 -17.83 30.47
CA GLU A 155 -12.98 -18.82 31.37
C GLU A 155 -14.35 -18.30 31.82
N GLY A 156 -15.42 -19.08 31.59
CA GLY A 156 -16.74 -18.75 32.17
C GLY A 156 -17.94 -18.68 31.23
N TYR A 157 -18.04 -19.54 30.21
CA TYR A 157 -19.36 -19.99 29.78
C TYR A 157 -19.61 -21.39 30.33
N VAL A 158 -20.33 -21.45 31.46
CA VAL A 158 -21.12 -22.64 31.78
C VAL A 158 -22.17 -22.73 30.68
N VAL A 159 -21.93 -23.59 29.69
CA VAL A 159 -22.95 -23.95 28.69
C VAL A 159 -24.01 -24.73 29.45
N VAL A 160 -25.00 -24.02 29.98
CA VAL A 160 -26.25 -24.61 30.42
C VAL A 160 -27.03 -24.96 29.16
N GLY A 161 -27.10 -26.26 28.86
CA GLY A 161 -28.16 -26.83 28.03
C GLY A 161 -28.14 -26.41 26.56
N GLY A 162 -27.15 -26.89 25.81
CA GLY A 162 -27.19 -26.91 24.35
C GLY A 162 -25.95 -27.62 23.84
N GLU A 163 -26.10 -28.79 23.25
CA GLU A 163 -25.01 -29.52 22.59
C GLU A 163 -24.51 -28.71 21.38
N GLU A 164 -23.67 -27.70 21.64
CA GLU A 164 -22.87 -27.08 20.60
C GLU A 164 -21.85 -28.14 20.19
N ARG A 165 -22.20 -28.91 19.15
CA ARG A 165 -21.29 -29.87 18.52
C ARG A 165 -20.01 -29.12 18.19
N VAL A 166 -19.00 -29.26 19.05
CA VAL A 166 -17.64 -28.79 18.81
C VAL A 166 -17.25 -29.35 17.45
N ARG A 167 -17.24 -28.49 16.43
CA ARG A 167 -16.84 -28.89 15.09
C ARG A 167 -15.40 -29.39 15.21
N ARG A 168 -15.19 -30.70 15.01
CA ARG A 168 -13.84 -31.27 15.01
C ARG A 168 -13.09 -30.68 13.82
N LEU A 169 -12.18 -29.77 14.10
CA LEU A 169 -11.27 -29.22 13.10
C LEU A 169 -10.32 -30.32 12.65
N THR A 170 -10.11 -30.41 11.35
CA THR A 170 -9.13 -31.31 10.75
C THR A 170 -7.79 -30.58 10.57
N GLU A 171 -6.69 -31.31 10.41
CA GLU A 171 -5.38 -30.72 10.06
C GLU A 171 -5.47 -29.86 8.80
N ARG A 172 -6.25 -30.32 7.80
CA ARG A 172 -6.51 -29.56 6.57
C ARG A 172 -7.20 -28.22 6.83
N ASP A 173 -8.06 -28.12 7.84
CA ASP A 173 -8.70 -26.86 8.23
C ASP A 173 -7.66 -25.89 8.84
N VAL A 174 -6.70 -26.42 9.61
CA VAL A 174 -5.58 -25.66 10.17
C VAL A 174 -4.67 -25.12 9.06
N GLU A 175 -4.24 -25.98 8.14
CA GLU A 175 -3.40 -25.58 6.99
C GLU A 175 -4.10 -24.53 6.12
N LYS A 176 -5.41 -24.71 5.88
CA LYS A 176 -6.20 -23.73 5.13
C LYS A 176 -6.25 -22.39 5.84
N TYR A 177 -6.42 -22.38 7.17
CA TYR A 177 -6.40 -21.16 7.97
C TYR A 177 -5.04 -20.47 7.89
N GLU A 178 -3.93 -21.21 8.04
CA GLU A 178 -2.57 -20.67 7.94
C GLU A 178 -2.32 -19.99 6.59
N GLN A 179 -2.71 -20.65 5.50
CA GLN A 179 -2.62 -20.07 4.14
C GLN A 179 -3.45 -18.79 4.01
N ILE A 180 -4.67 -18.77 4.55
CA ILE A 180 -5.52 -17.57 4.52
C ILE A 180 -4.91 -16.46 5.38
N ARG A 181 -4.37 -16.78 6.55
CA ARG A 181 -3.71 -15.84 7.46
C ARG A 181 -2.52 -15.17 6.77
N ASP A 182 -1.68 -15.93 6.08
CA ASP A 182 -0.55 -15.35 5.33
C ASP A 182 -1.01 -14.40 4.21
N LEU A 183 -2.01 -14.82 3.43
CA LEU A 183 -2.58 -14.00 2.36
C LEU A 183 -3.31 -12.76 2.91
N TYR A 184 -3.92 -12.88 4.09
CA TYR A 184 -4.59 -11.78 4.76
C TYR A 184 -3.62 -10.68 5.17
N TRP A 185 -2.52 -11.03 5.83
CA TRP A 185 -1.50 -10.06 6.23
C TRP A 185 -0.78 -9.45 5.03
N TRP A 186 -0.60 -10.24 3.96
CA TRP A 186 -0.10 -9.68 2.70
C TRP A 186 -1.10 -8.69 2.07
N TYR A 187 -2.40 -9.01 2.06
CA TYR A 187 -3.45 -8.08 1.64
C TYR A 187 -3.42 -6.80 2.47
N CYS A 188 -3.35 -6.89 3.80
CA CYS A 188 -3.30 -5.73 4.69
C CYS A 188 -2.15 -4.79 4.33
N LYS A 189 -0.93 -5.33 4.14
CA LYS A 189 0.22 -4.52 3.70
C LYS A 189 -0.05 -3.76 2.40
N MET A 190 -0.59 -4.45 1.39
CA MET A 190 -0.90 -3.83 0.10
C MET A 190 -2.02 -2.78 0.23
N ASP A 191 -2.99 -2.99 1.12
CA ASP A 191 -4.09 -2.06 1.38
C ASP A 191 -3.59 -0.77 2.09
N ILE A 192 -2.59 -0.89 2.97
CA ILE A 192 -1.88 0.27 3.54
C ILE A 192 -1.18 1.04 2.44
N TYR A 193 -0.43 0.36 1.59
CA TYR A 193 0.39 1.01 0.57
C TYR A 193 -0.47 1.74 -0.46
N GLN A 194 -1.57 1.15 -0.93
CA GLN A 194 -2.49 1.84 -1.84
C GLN A 194 -3.15 3.04 -1.16
N SER A 195 -3.53 2.92 0.12
CA SER A 195 -4.16 4.00 0.88
C SER A 195 -3.20 5.18 1.05
N PHE A 196 -1.93 4.91 1.41
CA PHE A 196 -0.90 5.93 1.52
C PHE A 196 -0.55 6.59 0.19
N LEU A 197 -0.47 5.81 -0.90
CA LEU A 197 -0.15 6.32 -2.22
C LEU A 197 -1.31 7.14 -2.83
N GLY A 198 -2.53 6.61 -2.75
CA GLY A 198 -3.73 7.21 -3.33
C GLY A 198 -4.36 8.31 -2.47
N GLY A 199 -3.98 8.42 -1.18
CA GLY A 199 -4.68 9.26 -0.21
C GLY A 199 -6.14 8.84 -0.02
N THR A 200 -6.42 7.56 -0.24
CA THR A 200 -7.75 6.94 -0.15
C THR A 200 -7.92 6.21 1.17
N ARG A 201 -9.15 5.83 1.51
CA ARG A 201 -9.41 4.94 2.65
C ARG A 201 -8.83 3.55 2.35
N PRO A 202 -8.34 2.81 3.36
CA PRO A 202 -8.14 1.36 3.21
C PRO A 202 -9.42 0.73 2.68
N PHE A 203 -9.29 -0.21 1.73
CA PHE A 203 -10.46 -0.86 1.14
C PHE A 203 -11.17 -1.74 2.16
N MET A 204 -10.41 -2.52 2.95
CA MET A 204 -10.98 -3.24 4.08
C MET A 204 -11.18 -2.29 5.26
N ASN A 205 -12.38 -2.26 5.81
CA ASN A 205 -12.69 -1.48 7.01
C ASN A 205 -11.72 -1.85 8.13
N TYR A 206 -11.10 -0.86 8.76
CA TYR A 206 -10.04 -1.09 9.73
C TYR A 206 -10.52 -1.87 10.97
N GLU A 207 -11.79 -1.73 11.33
CA GLU A 207 -12.43 -2.45 12.43
C GLU A 207 -12.47 -3.97 12.19
N ALA A 208 -12.35 -4.42 10.93
CA ALA A 208 -12.26 -5.84 10.59
C ALA A 208 -10.82 -6.38 10.64
N TRP A 209 -9.79 -5.55 10.90
CA TRP A 209 -8.39 -5.97 10.79
C TRP A 209 -7.97 -6.95 11.88
N THR A 210 -8.57 -6.81 13.05
CA THR A 210 -8.32 -7.67 14.21
C THR A 210 -9.04 -9.01 14.12
N GLN A 211 -9.77 -9.33 13.04
CA GLN A 211 -10.40 -10.64 12.85
C GLN A 211 -9.38 -11.78 12.65
N CYS A 212 -8.16 -11.44 12.23
CA CYS A 212 -7.05 -12.35 12.05
C CYS A 212 -5.96 -12.00 13.07
N ILE A 213 -5.43 -13.00 13.77
CA ILE A 213 -4.31 -12.76 14.67
C ILE A 213 -3.01 -12.51 13.89
N PRO A 214 -2.07 -11.74 14.47
CA PRO A 214 -0.69 -11.70 14.01
C PRO A 214 -0.11 -13.11 13.85
N ARG A 215 0.78 -13.31 12.87
CA ARG A 215 1.37 -14.62 12.56
C ARG A 215 2.30 -15.17 13.64
N GLY A 216 2.68 -14.34 14.60
CA GLY A 216 3.53 -14.74 15.71
C GLY A 216 3.61 -13.67 16.80
N PRO A 217 4.40 -13.93 17.86
CA PRO A 217 4.59 -13.00 18.96
C PRO A 217 5.35 -11.74 18.52
N PHE A 218 5.10 -10.65 19.26
CA PHE A 218 5.82 -9.40 19.07
C PHE A 218 7.26 -9.48 19.62
N GLY A 219 8.21 -8.83 18.95
CA GLY A 219 9.57 -8.62 19.47
C GLY A 219 10.45 -9.87 19.50
N LYS A 220 10.11 -10.92 18.73
CA LYS A 220 10.90 -12.15 18.62
C LYS A 220 11.56 -12.28 17.25
N ILE A 221 12.88 -12.43 17.23
CA ILE A 221 13.65 -12.62 15.98
C ILE A 221 13.30 -13.92 15.26
N ASP A 222 12.92 -14.96 16.00
CA ASP A 222 12.47 -16.24 15.42
C ASP A 222 11.06 -16.16 14.82
N SER A 223 10.33 -15.06 15.02
CA SER A 223 8.98 -14.86 14.53
C SER A 223 8.74 -13.42 14.05
N ILE A 224 9.60 -13.00 13.11
CA ILE A 224 9.63 -11.61 12.62
C ILE A 224 8.29 -11.18 12.03
N TYR A 225 7.58 -12.09 11.37
CA TYR A 225 6.24 -11.82 10.82
C TYR A 225 5.25 -11.39 11.90
N GLY A 226 5.36 -11.90 13.13
CA GLY A 226 4.56 -11.41 14.25
C GLY A 226 4.76 -9.91 14.47
N THR A 227 6.01 -9.47 14.63
CA THR A 227 6.35 -8.04 14.80
C THR A 227 5.88 -7.18 13.62
N PHE A 228 6.06 -7.67 12.39
CA PHE A 228 5.62 -6.97 11.19
C PHE A 228 4.10 -6.82 11.12
N ASP A 229 3.33 -7.85 11.50
CA ASP A 229 1.86 -7.80 11.52
C ASP A 229 1.33 -6.78 12.54
N HIS A 230 1.95 -6.69 13.72
CA HIS A 230 1.63 -5.63 14.69
C HIS A 230 1.91 -4.23 14.13
N LEU A 231 2.98 -4.07 13.35
CA LEU A 231 3.25 -2.81 12.66
C LEU A 231 2.19 -2.52 11.58
N MET A 232 1.73 -3.53 10.84
CA MET A 232 0.67 -3.38 9.85
C MET A 232 -0.66 -2.94 10.49
N LEU A 233 -0.98 -3.42 11.69
CA LEU A 233 -2.13 -2.92 12.45
C LEU A 233 -1.99 -1.42 12.73
N LEU A 234 -0.85 -1.00 13.31
CA LEU A 234 -0.60 0.41 13.62
C LEU A 234 -0.63 1.30 12.36
N LEU A 235 -0.04 0.86 11.25
CA LEU A 235 -0.08 1.58 9.99
C LEU A 235 -1.49 1.60 9.37
N GLY A 236 -2.29 0.54 9.54
CA GLY A 236 -3.69 0.50 9.14
C GLY A 236 -4.54 1.51 9.92
N ARG A 237 -4.29 1.66 11.22
CA ARG A 237 -4.92 2.69 12.07
C ARG A 237 -4.60 4.09 11.54
N LEU A 238 -3.33 4.34 11.27
CA LEU A 238 -2.86 5.60 10.69
C LEU A 238 -3.52 5.89 9.33
N ALA A 239 -3.59 4.90 8.43
CA ALA A 239 -4.24 5.04 7.14
C ALA A 239 -5.74 5.36 7.26
N SER A 240 -6.43 4.69 8.19
CA SER A 240 -7.84 4.94 8.52
C SER A 240 -8.04 6.37 9.03
N PHE A 241 -7.24 6.81 10.01
CA PHE A 241 -7.27 8.17 10.53
C PHE A 241 -7.02 9.22 9.43
N ALA A 242 -5.92 9.07 8.70
CA ALA A 242 -5.49 10.02 7.67
C ALA A 242 -6.59 10.24 6.62
N SER A 243 -7.22 9.16 6.17
CA SER A 243 -8.28 9.21 5.17
C SER A 243 -9.61 9.76 5.69
N LYS A 244 -9.95 9.52 6.97
CA LYS A 244 -11.12 10.12 7.64
C LYS A 244 -10.94 11.63 7.84
N ASP A 245 -9.76 12.06 8.27
CA ASP A 245 -9.47 13.47 8.58
C ASP A 245 -9.42 14.38 7.32
N LEU A 246 -9.19 13.80 6.13
CA LEU A 246 -9.19 14.56 4.87
C LEU A 246 -10.47 15.36 4.64
N THR A 247 -11.63 14.81 5.02
CA THR A 247 -12.92 15.51 4.87
C THR A 247 -12.94 16.79 5.72
N ARG A 248 -12.48 16.72 6.98
CA ARG A 248 -12.37 17.89 7.86
C ARG A 248 -11.38 18.90 7.31
N LYS A 249 -10.19 18.47 6.88
CA LYS A 249 -9.16 19.35 6.28
C LYS A 249 -9.65 20.07 5.02
N ARG A 250 -10.44 19.40 4.18
CA ARG A 250 -11.06 20.01 2.99
C ARG A 250 -12.07 21.09 3.36
N LYS A 251 -12.92 20.83 4.37
CA LYS A 251 -13.85 21.84 4.92
C LYS A 251 -13.09 23.04 5.50
N ALA A 252 -12.05 22.79 6.31
CA ALA A 252 -11.18 23.82 6.89
C ALA A 252 -10.60 24.77 5.84
N ARG A 253 -10.08 24.20 4.74
CA ARG A 253 -9.50 24.98 3.63
C ARG A 253 -10.54 25.79 2.86
N LYS A 254 -11.77 25.27 2.71
CA LYS A 254 -12.83 25.92 1.93
C LYS A 254 -13.45 27.11 2.68
N TYR A 255 -13.62 26.99 4.00
CA TYR A 255 -14.37 27.97 4.79
C TYR A 255 -13.48 28.89 5.65
N GLY A 256 -12.16 28.66 5.70
CA GLY A 256 -11.25 29.39 6.58
C GLY A 256 -11.49 29.06 8.06
N PRO A 257 -10.65 29.56 8.98
CA PRO A 257 -10.97 29.50 10.41
C PRO A 257 -12.29 30.26 10.67
N PRO A 258 -13.12 29.81 11.64
CA PRO A 258 -14.34 30.53 12.00
C PRO A 258 -14.06 31.99 12.35
N PRO A 259 -14.98 32.94 12.07
CA PRO A 259 -14.85 34.31 12.54
C PRO A 259 -14.72 34.31 14.07
N GLY A 260 -13.59 34.81 14.60
CA GLY A 260 -13.35 34.95 16.05
C GLY A 260 -12.34 33.98 16.69
N ALA A 261 -11.70 33.08 15.92
CA ALA A 261 -10.59 32.28 16.45
C ALA A 261 -9.29 33.11 16.55
N PRO A 262 -8.50 33.03 17.65
CA PRO A 262 -7.21 33.72 17.77
C PRO A 262 -6.27 33.31 16.64
N GLY A 263 -5.74 34.31 15.92
CA GLY A 263 -4.97 34.14 14.69
C GLY A 263 -3.68 33.32 14.87
N GLY A 264 -3.49 32.34 13.98
CA GLY A 264 -2.18 31.78 13.67
C GLY A 264 -1.47 32.63 12.60
N PRO A 265 -0.12 32.60 12.53
CA PRO A 265 0.67 33.55 11.75
C PRO A 265 0.35 33.45 10.25
N GLY A 266 0.19 34.64 9.64
CA GLY A 266 -0.40 34.86 8.34
C GLY A 266 0.24 34.08 7.18
N GLY A 267 -0.61 33.47 6.36
CA GLY A 267 -0.32 33.21 4.96
C GLY A 267 -0.45 34.51 4.15
N PRO A 268 0.33 34.69 3.06
CA PRO A 268 0.30 35.90 2.26
C PRO A 268 -1.09 36.12 1.63
N PRO A 269 -1.61 37.35 1.61
CA PRO A 269 -2.90 37.66 1.01
C PRO A 269 -2.79 37.72 -0.51
N GLY A 270 -3.69 37.01 -1.20
CA GLY A 270 -4.03 37.30 -2.60
C GLY A 270 -3.47 36.33 -3.64
N SER A 271 -4.20 35.24 -3.89
CA SER A 271 -4.26 34.62 -5.23
C SER A 271 -5.54 33.80 -5.36
N GLY A 272 -6.69 34.48 -5.36
CA GLY A 272 -7.92 33.91 -5.93
C GLY A 272 -7.81 33.89 -7.46
N PRO A 273 -8.40 32.91 -8.15
CA PRO A 273 -8.41 32.89 -9.61
C PRO A 273 -9.29 34.04 -10.12
N PRO A 274 -8.87 34.83 -11.13
CA PRO A 274 -9.73 35.88 -11.67
C PRO A 274 -10.91 35.24 -12.40
N GLY A 275 -12.10 35.46 -11.85
CA GLY A 275 -13.38 35.28 -12.53
C GLY A 275 -13.52 36.24 -13.71
N GLY A 276 -14.44 35.90 -14.60
CA GLY A 276 -14.59 36.50 -15.93
C GLY A 276 -14.95 37.99 -15.96
N PRO A 277 -14.98 38.58 -17.16
CA PRO A 277 -14.98 40.02 -17.33
C PRO A 277 -16.39 40.62 -17.22
N PRO A 278 -16.59 41.70 -16.43
CA PRO A 278 -17.65 42.68 -16.68
C PRO A 278 -17.09 43.85 -17.49
N GLY A 279 -17.88 44.31 -18.46
CA GLY A 279 -17.49 45.38 -19.39
C GLY A 279 -17.56 46.80 -18.81
N GLY A 280 -17.02 47.74 -19.59
CA GLY A 280 -17.40 49.16 -19.53
C GLY A 280 -16.25 50.17 -19.50
N PHE A 281 -16.17 50.96 -20.58
CA PHE A 281 -15.72 52.36 -20.71
C PHE A 281 -14.26 52.74 -21.09
N GLU A 282 -14.18 53.26 -22.32
CA GLU A 282 -13.55 54.51 -22.84
C GLU A 282 -12.09 54.90 -22.54
N GLY A 283 -11.32 55.20 -23.61
CA GLY A 283 -10.21 56.17 -23.52
C GLY A 283 -8.98 56.14 -24.46
N GLY A 284 -9.12 56.01 -25.80
CA GLY A 284 -8.19 56.50 -26.89
C GLY A 284 -6.72 55.99 -26.98
N PRO A 285 -5.88 56.39 -27.98
CA PRO A 285 -6.09 56.98 -29.33
C PRO A 285 -5.46 56.12 -30.50
N PRO A 286 -5.50 56.53 -31.79
CA PRO A 286 -5.61 55.60 -32.95
C PRO A 286 -4.37 55.48 -33.88
N GLY A 287 -4.31 54.38 -34.65
CA GLY A 287 -3.50 54.24 -35.89
C GLY A 287 -3.90 52.99 -36.70
N ARG A 288 -4.61 53.14 -37.84
CA ARG A 288 -4.12 52.95 -39.25
C ARG A 288 -3.30 51.65 -39.45
N PHE A 289 -3.63 50.67 -40.30
CA PHE A 289 -4.03 50.69 -41.73
C PHE A 289 -4.33 49.22 -42.23
N PRO A 290 -4.64 48.92 -43.52
CA PRO A 290 -5.89 48.21 -43.89
C PRO A 290 -5.74 46.91 -44.74
N GLY A 291 -6.87 46.28 -45.03
CA GLY A 291 -7.12 45.46 -46.24
C GLY A 291 -6.92 43.95 -46.03
N GLY A 292 -7.74 43.04 -46.56
CA GLY A 292 -8.89 43.11 -47.47
C GLY A 292 -9.17 41.67 -47.92
N SER A 293 -10.42 41.23 -47.83
CA SER A 293 -10.86 39.90 -48.30
C SER A 293 -11.34 39.98 -49.75
N PRO A 294 -11.30 38.86 -50.50
CA PRO A 294 -12.41 38.58 -51.41
C PRO A 294 -12.94 37.13 -51.35
N PRO A 295 -14.12 36.86 -51.96
CA PRO A 295 -15.02 35.77 -51.59
C PRO A 295 -15.23 34.68 -52.66
N GLY A 296 -15.64 33.49 -52.18
CA GLY A 296 -16.67 32.58 -52.73
C GLY A 296 -16.67 32.12 -54.20
N ALA A 297 -16.69 30.78 -54.40
CA ALA A 297 -17.37 30.10 -55.52
C ALA A 297 -17.58 28.60 -55.21
N GLY A 298 -18.82 28.10 -55.32
CA GLY A 298 -19.15 26.66 -55.41
C GLY A 298 -18.90 26.11 -56.82
N PRO A 299 -19.09 24.79 -57.10
CA PRO A 299 -20.34 24.32 -57.76
C PRO A 299 -20.67 22.80 -57.46
N PRO A 300 -21.42 21.99 -58.28
CA PRO A 300 -22.70 21.37 -57.85
C PRO A 300 -22.90 19.84 -58.09
N GLY A 301 -23.91 19.24 -57.43
CA GLY A 301 -24.88 18.24 -57.97
C GLY A 301 -24.50 16.80 -58.39
N GLY A 302 -25.27 15.79 -57.92
CA GLY A 302 -25.50 14.50 -58.60
C GLY A 302 -25.72 13.24 -57.72
N PHE A 303 -26.97 12.73 -57.62
CA PHE A 303 -27.40 11.40 -57.09
C PHE A 303 -27.59 10.39 -58.27
N PRO A 304 -27.99 9.08 -58.16
CA PRO A 304 -28.42 8.24 -57.01
C PRO A 304 -27.91 6.76 -56.95
N GLY A 305 -28.18 6.05 -55.83
CA GLY A 305 -28.22 4.57 -55.74
C GLY A 305 -28.07 4.01 -54.31
N GLY A 306 -29.14 3.47 -53.69
CA GLY A 306 -29.15 2.88 -52.31
C GLY A 306 -29.06 1.34 -52.27
N PRO A 307 -29.51 0.59 -51.22
CA PRO A 307 -29.61 0.84 -49.76
C PRO A 307 -28.92 -0.33 -48.95
N PRO A 308 -29.31 -0.71 -47.71
CA PRO A 308 -28.88 -0.17 -46.40
C PRO A 308 -28.13 -1.20 -45.49
N GLY A 309 -27.36 -0.74 -44.48
CA GLY A 309 -26.95 -1.62 -43.37
C GLY A 309 -25.72 -1.22 -42.54
N THR A 310 -25.95 -0.40 -41.50
CA THR A 310 -25.33 -0.41 -40.15
C THR A 310 -23.86 -0.84 -39.95
N PHE A 311 -22.99 0.10 -39.53
CA PHE A 311 -22.01 0.07 -38.40
C PHE A 311 -21.02 1.25 -38.57
N PRO A 312 -20.93 2.25 -37.67
CA PRO A 312 -19.92 3.29 -37.80
C PRO A 312 -18.60 2.86 -37.13
N GLY A 313 -17.66 2.39 -37.93
CA GLY A 313 -16.23 2.57 -37.70
C GLY A 313 -15.76 3.76 -38.55
N GLY A 314 -15.02 4.69 -37.96
CA GLY A 314 -14.39 5.80 -38.68
C GLY A 314 -12.89 5.90 -38.36
N PRO A 315 -12.01 6.01 -39.37
CA PRO A 315 -10.62 6.45 -39.22
C PRO A 315 -10.44 7.86 -39.86
N PRO A 316 -9.22 8.39 -40.04
CA PRO A 316 -8.51 9.25 -39.09
C PRO A 316 -8.29 10.69 -39.62
N GLY A 317 -8.12 11.66 -38.71
CA GLY A 317 -7.73 13.05 -39.04
C GLY A 317 -6.27 13.36 -38.66
N PRO A 318 -5.57 14.26 -39.38
CA PRO A 318 -4.12 14.44 -39.27
C PRO A 318 -3.69 15.48 -38.22
N GLY A 319 -2.68 15.10 -37.43
CA GLY A 319 -1.53 15.89 -36.96
C GLY A 319 -1.71 17.31 -36.43
N GLN A 320 -1.55 17.46 -35.11
CA GLN A 320 -0.84 18.63 -34.55
C GLN A 320 -0.07 18.23 -33.29
N GLY A 321 1.26 18.20 -33.41
CA GLY A 321 2.18 17.99 -32.29
C GLY A 321 2.29 19.24 -31.43
N ARG A 322 2.03 19.10 -30.13
CA ARG A 322 2.53 19.99 -29.08
C ARG A 322 2.96 19.11 -27.90
N GLY A 323 4.14 19.42 -27.37
CA GLY A 323 4.89 18.60 -26.41
C GLY A 323 4.02 18.05 -25.29
N ALA A 324 3.96 16.71 -25.21
CA ALA A 324 3.40 16.03 -24.08
C ALA A 324 4.40 16.13 -22.91
N SER A 325 4.11 17.03 -21.97
CA SER A 325 4.59 16.86 -20.60
C SER A 325 4.23 15.44 -20.14
N PRO A 326 5.08 14.74 -19.38
CA PRO A 326 4.71 13.44 -18.83
C PRO A 326 3.39 13.57 -18.05
N PRO A 327 2.48 12.59 -18.12
CA PRO A 327 1.27 12.65 -17.32
C PRO A 327 1.65 12.75 -15.84
N PRO A 328 0.98 13.60 -15.04
CA PRO A 328 1.29 13.74 -13.62
C PRO A 328 1.06 12.40 -12.92
N PHE A 329 2.04 12.00 -12.12
CA PHE A 329 2.00 10.76 -11.34
C PHE A 329 0.72 10.70 -10.50
N THR A 330 -0.10 9.67 -10.72
CA THR A 330 -1.33 9.41 -9.96
C THR A 330 -0.97 9.26 -8.48
N GLY A 331 -1.52 10.12 -7.61
CA GLY A 331 -1.14 10.25 -6.20
C GLY A 331 -0.75 11.68 -5.78
N LEU A 332 -0.50 12.58 -6.75
CA LEU A 332 -0.20 14.01 -6.52
C LEU A 332 -1.45 14.89 -6.37
N MET A 333 -2.63 14.33 -6.63
CA MET A 333 -3.94 14.93 -6.42
C MET A 333 -4.85 13.86 -5.82
N PRO A 334 -5.67 14.16 -4.79
CA PRO A 334 -6.58 13.16 -4.24
C PRO A 334 -7.55 12.74 -5.35
N SER A 335 -7.60 11.45 -5.68
CA SER A 335 -8.65 10.93 -6.54
C SER A 335 -10.00 11.16 -5.84
N SER A 336 -10.96 11.71 -6.57
CA SER A 336 -12.37 11.60 -6.20
C SER A 336 -12.60 10.11 -5.96
N GLY A 337 -12.88 9.70 -4.73
CA GLY A 337 -12.94 8.28 -4.31
C GLY A 337 -14.00 7.42 -5.01
N THR A 338 -14.49 7.82 -6.19
CA THR A 338 -15.33 7.07 -7.10
C THR A 338 -14.45 6.20 -7.99
N PHE A 339 -14.42 4.92 -7.66
CA PHE A 339 -13.76 3.89 -8.43
C PHE A 339 -14.80 3.07 -9.19
N ASP A 340 -14.67 2.99 -10.52
CA ASP A 340 -15.56 2.18 -11.33
C ASP A 340 -15.27 0.69 -11.13
N ILE A 341 -16.18 0.02 -10.43
CA ILE A 341 -16.15 -1.43 -10.20
C ILE A 341 -16.20 -2.13 -11.56
N PRO A 342 -15.21 -2.97 -11.92
CA PRO A 342 -15.25 -3.67 -13.19
C PRO A 342 -16.41 -4.68 -13.19
N LYS A 343 -17.18 -4.72 -14.28
CA LYS A 343 -18.41 -5.53 -14.44
C LYS A 343 -18.24 -7.05 -14.18
N GLY A 344 -17.01 -7.56 -14.11
CA GLY A 344 -16.67 -8.95 -13.80
C GLY A 344 -16.42 -9.27 -12.32
N PHE A 345 -16.44 -8.28 -11.42
CA PHE A 345 -16.21 -8.43 -9.97
C PHE A 345 -17.47 -8.25 -9.12
N SER A 346 -18.66 -8.26 -9.74
CA SER A 346 -19.93 -8.06 -9.03
C SER A 346 -20.20 -9.21 -8.03
N PRO A 347 -20.18 -8.96 -6.70
CA PRO A 347 -20.82 -9.86 -5.75
C PRO A 347 -22.34 -9.86 -6.00
N PRO A 348 -23.13 -10.75 -5.35
CA PRO A 348 -24.57 -10.53 -5.25
C PRO A 348 -24.81 -9.08 -4.80
N ARG A 349 -25.72 -8.37 -5.48
CA ARG A 349 -26.00 -6.95 -5.21
C ARG A 349 -26.39 -6.77 -3.73
N GLU A 350 -25.43 -6.42 -2.90
CA GLU A 350 -25.70 -5.68 -1.68
C GLU A 350 -26.05 -4.25 -2.10
N SER A 351 -27.07 -3.68 -1.47
CA SER A 351 -27.38 -2.26 -1.58
C SER A 351 -26.10 -1.47 -1.35
N THR A 352 -25.72 -0.68 -2.35
CA THR A 352 -24.78 0.43 -2.19
C THR A 352 -25.08 1.06 -0.82
N PRO A 353 -24.09 1.26 0.06
CA PRO A 353 -24.29 2.25 1.12
C PRO A 353 -24.77 3.50 0.40
N PRO A 354 -25.88 4.12 0.81
CA PRO A 354 -26.24 5.39 0.21
C PRO A 354 -25.00 6.29 0.26
N PRO A 355 -24.72 7.11 -0.77
CA PRO A 355 -23.85 8.26 -0.54
C PRO A 355 -24.37 8.92 0.74
N ASP A 356 -23.50 9.32 1.67
CA ASP A 356 -23.93 10.02 2.89
C ASP A 356 -24.80 11.22 2.49
N SER A 357 -26.10 10.98 2.35
CA SER A 357 -27.15 11.95 2.25
C SER A 357 -27.61 12.20 3.67
N SER A 358 -26.65 12.54 4.53
CA SER A 358 -26.92 13.27 5.76
C SER A 358 -27.18 14.73 5.37
N SER A 359 -28.23 14.94 4.59
CA SER A 359 -28.87 16.25 4.42
C SER A 359 -30.16 16.29 5.24
N SER A 360 -30.10 15.72 6.45
CA SER A 360 -31.13 15.86 7.47
C SER A 360 -30.45 16.31 8.75
N SER A 361 -30.39 17.63 8.92
CA SER A 361 -30.51 18.29 10.23
C SER A 361 -29.73 17.67 11.39
N GLU A 362 -28.41 17.57 11.24
CA GLU A 362 -27.50 17.54 12.39
C GLU A 362 -26.93 18.96 12.52
N GLU A 363 -27.11 19.57 13.69
CA GLU A 363 -26.41 20.79 14.10
C GLU A 363 -24.93 20.67 13.66
N PRO A 364 -24.34 21.68 12.99
CA PRO A 364 -22.98 21.58 12.51
C PRO A 364 -22.07 21.32 13.70
N GLU A 365 -21.59 20.08 13.84
CA GLU A 365 -20.60 19.71 14.84
C GLU A 365 -19.49 20.76 14.79
N ASP A 366 -19.27 21.46 15.91
CA ASP A 366 -18.38 22.63 15.94
C ASP A 366 -17.02 22.20 15.37
N PHE A 367 -16.56 22.93 14.34
CA PHE A 367 -15.30 22.66 13.67
C PHE A 367 -14.12 22.62 14.65
N SER A 368 -14.21 23.41 15.74
CA SER A 368 -13.23 23.39 16.83
C SER A 368 -13.21 22.04 17.55
N THR A 369 -14.39 21.49 17.86
CA THR A 369 -14.57 20.19 18.52
C THR A 369 -14.10 19.05 17.63
N SER A 370 -14.46 19.07 16.34
CA SER A 370 -13.98 18.08 15.36
C SER A 370 -12.45 18.09 15.23
N THR A 371 -11.84 19.28 15.22
CA THR A 371 -10.38 19.42 15.17
C THR A 371 -9.71 18.94 16.45
N ALA A 372 -10.30 19.20 17.63
CA ALA A 372 -9.80 18.70 18.91
C ALA A 372 -9.84 17.16 18.97
N LYS A 373 -10.93 16.52 18.52
CA LYS A 373 -11.03 15.05 18.41
C LYS A 373 -9.95 14.48 17.49
N ALA A 374 -9.74 15.11 16.33
CA ALA A 374 -8.70 14.68 15.38
C ALA A 374 -7.28 14.79 15.96
N LEU A 375 -7.01 15.83 16.76
CA LEU A 375 -5.73 15.98 17.47
C LEU A 375 -5.55 14.89 18.54
N GLN A 376 -6.60 14.58 19.30
CA GLN A 376 -6.56 13.51 20.29
C GLN A 376 -6.29 12.14 19.65
N GLU A 377 -6.96 11.82 18.55
CA GLU A 377 -6.73 10.56 17.82
C GLU A 377 -5.31 10.50 17.24
N TRP A 378 -4.84 11.60 16.62
CA TRP A 378 -3.47 11.70 16.11
C TRP A 378 -2.43 11.45 17.20
N GLU A 379 -2.62 12.07 18.37
CA GLU A 379 -1.73 11.93 19.52
C GLU A 379 -1.75 10.50 20.08
N SER A 380 -2.92 9.86 20.11
CA SER A 380 -3.04 8.45 20.48
C SER A 380 -2.29 7.52 19.52
N ILE A 381 -2.33 7.78 18.22
CA ILE A 381 -1.56 7.03 17.22
C ILE A 381 -0.06 7.27 17.43
N ARG A 382 0.37 8.51 17.67
CA ARG A 382 1.76 8.85 17.99
C ARG A 382 2.25 8.08 19.22
N ALA A 383 1.45 8.03 20.29
CA ALA A 383 1.77 7.25 21.50
C ALA A 383 1.89 5.75 21.20
N ALA A 384 1.07 5.20 20.30
CA ALA A 384 1.17 3.81 19.88
C ALA A 384 2.47 3.51 19.09
N PHE A 385 3.01 4.45 18.31
CA PHE A 385 4.34 4.31 17.69
C PHE A 385 5.47 4.29 18.72
N GLU A 386 5.37 5.09 19.78
CA GLU A 386 6.35 5.06 20.88
C GLU A 386 6.25 3.75 21.66
N LEU A 387 5.03 3.29 21.96
CA LEU A 387 4.80 2.01 22.61
C LEU A 387 5.36 0.84 21.79
N PHE A 388 5.10 0.81 20.48
CA PHE A 388 5.65 -0.19 19.56
C PHE A 388 7.18 -0.25 19.67
N ARG A 389 7.85 0.91 19.59
CA ARG A 389 9.31 0.99 19.69
C ARG A 389 9.82 0.55 21.07
N SER A 390 9.15 0.98 22.15
CA SER A 390 9.58 0.69 23.52
C SER A 390 9.56 -0.79 23.89
N LYS A 391 8.73 -1.60 23.22
CA LYS A 391 8.65 -3.04 23.44
C LYS A 391 9.63 -3.86 22.57
N LEU A 392 10.34 -3.24 21.62
CA LEU A 392 11.35 -3.94 20.83
C LEU A 392 12.59 -4.19 21.68
N GLY A 393 13.12 -5.41 21.62
CA GLY A 393 14.33 -5.80 22.33
C GLY A 393 15.62 -5.45 21.57
N PRO A 394 16.80 -5.68 22.19
CA PRO A 394 18.10 -5.39 21.60
C PRO A 394 18.38 -6.15 20.30
N ASP A 395 17.70 -7.27 20.05
CA ASP A 395 17.82 -8.03 18.80
C ASP A 395 17.34 -7.24 17.56
N PHE A 396 16.55 -6.18 17.76
CA PHE A 396 16.05 -5.31 16.69
C PHE A 396 16.93 -4.08 16.46
N GLU A 397 17.95 -3.85 17.28
CA GLU A 397 18.86 -2.71 17.09
C GLU A 397 19.82 -2.96 15.93
N PRO A 398 20.34 -1.88 15.30
CA PRO A 398 21.40 -2.01 14.30
C PRO A 398 22.61 -2.76 14.88
N MET A 399 23.28 -3.52 14.03
CA MET A 399 24.52 -4.19 14.42
C MET A 399 25.59 -3.15 14.73
N GLY A 400 26.37 -3.42 15.78
CA GLY A 400 27.50 -2.58 16.15
C GLY A 400 28.64 -2.62 15.12
N PRO A 401 29.58 -1.67 15.19
CA PRO A 401 30.73 -1.60 14.29
C PRO A 401 31.64 -2.85 14.37
N ASP A 402 31.51 -3.63 15.45
CA ASP A 402 32.27 -4.86 15.67
C ASP A 402 31.96 -5.97 14.63
N PHE A 403 30.80 -5.91 13.98
CA PHE A 403 30.40 -6.90 12.95
C PHE A 403 30.82 -6.48 11.54
N ALA A 404 30.71 -5.18 11.23
CA ALA A 404 31.18 -4.59 9.99
C ALA A 404 31.35 -3.07 10.20
N PRO A 405 32.46 -2.46 9.72
CA PRO A 405 32.58 -1.01 9.72
C PRO A 405 31.48 -0.42 8.82
N PRO A 406 30.65 0.50 9.33
CA PRO A 406 29.53 1.02 8.55
C PRO A 406 30.04 1.91 7.41
N ASP A 407 29.57 1.65 6.20
CA ASP A 407 29.86 2.50 5.05
C ASP A 407 29.31 3.91 5.27
N MET A 408 30.14 4.91 4.99
CA MET A 408 29.72 6.30 5.06
C MET A 408 28.91 6.67 3.84
N THR A 409 27.66 7.07 4.07
CA THR A 409 26.74 7.49 3.02
C THR A 409 26.45 8.98 3.13
N PRO A 410 25.88 9.62 2.10
CA PRO A 410 25.39 11.01 2.18
C PRO A 410 24.36 11.24 3.29
N PHE A 411 23.76 10.17 3.84
CA PHE A 411 22.75 10.22 4.90
C PHE A 411 23.31 9.86 6.28
N GLY A 412 24.62 9.63 6.40
CA GLY A 412 25.30 9.15 7.60
C GLY A 412 25.79 7.70 7.47
N PRO A 413 26.31 7.09 8.54
CA PRO A 413 26.75 5.69 8.53
C PRO A 413 25.57 4.76 8.19
N ALA A 414 25.79 3.84 7.26
CA ALA A 414 24.81 2.84 6.88
C ALA A 414 24.38 2.00 8.10
N LEU A 415 23.10 1.61 8.14
CA LEU A 415 22.54 0.80 9.22
C LEU A 415 22.30 -0.62 8.74
N ILE A 416 23.04 -1.57 9.32
CA ILE A 416 22.93 -2.99 9.00
C ILE A 416 22.22 -3.68 10.16
N TYR A 417 21.22 -4.50 9.86
CA TYR A 417 20.50 -5.28 10.86
C TYR A 417 20.82 -6.77 10.70
N ARG A 418 20.55 -7.54 11.77
CA ARG A 418 20.75 -9.00 11.78
C ARG A 418 20.03 -9.73 10.65
N THR A 419 18.89 -9.20 10.21
CA THR A 419 18.13 -9.73 9.07
C THR A 419 17.53 -8.59 8.25
N TYR A 420 17.35 -8.82 6.94
CA TYR A 420 16.64 -7.89 6.06
C TYR A 420 15.18 -7.65 6.49
N SER A 421 14.56 -8.62 7.15
CA SER A 421 13.19 -8.47 7.66
C SER A 421 13.12 -7.46 8.81
N ILE A 422 14.13 -7.41 9.69
CA ILE A 422 14.23 -6.36 10.73
C ILE A 422 14.45 -5.00 10.09
N ALA A 423 15.32 -4.91 9.07
CA ALA A 423 15.50 -3.68 8.30
C ALA A 423 14.16 -3.21 7.69
N GLY A 424 13.38 -4.12 7.09
CA GLY A 424 12.05 -3.83 6.55
C GLY A 424 11.03 -3.35 7.59
N ILE A 425 11.08 -3.87 8.83
CA ILE A 425 10.25 -3.38 9.94
C ILE A 425 10.59 -1.91 10.25
N TRP A 426 11.87 -1.59 10.42
CA TRP A 426 12.28 -0.21 10.71
C TRP A 426 11.98 0.75 9.57
N MET A 427 12.18 0.34 8.32
CA MET A 427 11.81 1.17 7.17
C MET A 427 10.30 1.50 7.16
N ASN A 428 9.44 0.52 7.43
CA ASN A 428 7.99 0.73 7.50
C ASN A 428 7.59 1.56 8.74
N TYR A 429 8.28 1.38 9.87
CA TYR A 429 8.08 2.18 11.08
C TYR A 429 8.37 3.66 10.83
N TYR A 430 9.53 3.96 10.25
CA TYR A 430 9.91 5.34 9.91
C TYR A 430 9.04 5.94 8.81
N MET A 431 8.62 5.14 7.82
CA MET A 431 7.62 5.55 6.84
C MET A 431 6.31 5.94 7.53
N GLY A 432 5.86 5.15 8.49
CA GLY A 432 4.69 5.44 9.33
C GLY A 432 4.81 6.78 10.05
N LEU A 433 5.95 7.06 10.68
CA LEU A 433 6.18 8.35 11.35
C LEU A 433 6.18 9.54 10.36
N ILE A 434 6.77 9.38 9.18
CA ILE A 434 6.69 10.41 8.13
C ILE A 434 5.22 10.70 7.76
N ILE A 435 4.43 9.66 7.55
CA ILE A 435 3.01 9.79 7.15
C ILE A 435 2.16 10.34 8.29
N LEU A 436 2.43 9.93 9.54
CA LEU A 436 1.76 10.45 10.74
C LEU A 436 1.89 11.98 10.79
N HIS A 437 3.10 12.50 10.61
CA HIS A 437 3.35 13.95 10.66
C HIS A 437 2.77 14.70 9.45
N ARG A 438 2.80 14.09 8.25
CA ARG A 438 2.12 14.65 7.06
C ARG A 438 0.59 14.65 7.23
N SER A 439 0.06 13.72 8.01
CA SER A 439 -1.36 13.59 8.30
C SER A 439 -1.83 14.40 9.51
N HIS A 440 -0.96 15.15 10.20
CA HIS A 440 -1.33 15.96 11.37
C HIS A 440 -2.54 16.87 11.06
N PRO A 441 -3.51 17.06 12.00
CA PRO A 441 -4.73 17.82 11.74
C PRO A 441 -4.54 19.26 11.24
N SER A 442 -3.42 19.90 11.55
CA SER A 442 -3.06 21.24 11.03
C SER A 442 -2.46 21.24 9.61
N MET A 443 -2.07 20.08 9.08
CA MET A 443 -1.49 19.97 7.74
C MET A 443 -2.58 20.12 6.66
N PRO A 444 -2.24 20.69 5.49
CA PRO A 444 -3.19 20.85 4.41
C PRO A 444 -3.66 19.50 3.83
N PRO A 445 -4.84 19.44 3.20
CA PRO A 445 -5.36 18.20 2.60
C PRO A 445 -4.62 17.76 1.32
N ILE A 446 -3.74 18.59 0.75
CA ILE A 446 -2.93 18.23 -0.42
C ILE A 446 -1.63 17.58 0.07
N ALA A 447 -1.43 16.32 -0.32
CA ALA A 447 -0.31 15.50 0.15
C ALA A 447 1.07 16.14 -0.12
N ILE A 448 1.30 16.71 -1.31
CA ILE A 448 2.58 17.38 -1.63
C ILE A 448 2.83 18.58 -0.73
N TYR A 449 1.81 19.39 -0.45
CA TYR A 449 1.95 20.56 0.42
C TYR A 449 2.20 20.15 1.86
N ALA A 450 1.48 19.13 2.34
CA ALA A 450 1.72 18.56 3.66
C ALA A 450 3.14 17.98 3.76
N ALA A 451 3.62 17.28 2.72
CA ALA A 451 4.99 16.79 2.65
C ALA A 451 6.02 17.93 2.69
N GLY A 452 5.81 19.00 1.93
CA GLY A 452 6.69 20.17 1.91
C GLY A 452 6.73 20.93 3.24
N MET A 453 5.60 21.02 3.95
CA MET A 453 5.50 21.65 5.28
C MET A 453 6.13 20.78 6.37
N ALA A 454 5.94 19.45 6.31
CA ALA A 454 6.48 18.52 7.29
C ALA A 454 7.96 18.17 7.04
N ALA A 455 8.53 18.48 5.86
CA ALA A 455 9.84 18.00 5.40
C ALA A 455 10.98 18.16 6.41
N GLN A 456 11.05 19.31 7.11
CA GLN A 456 12.09 19.54 8.12
C GLN A 456 11.93 18.61 9.32
N GLN A 457 10.70 18.42 9.81
CA GLN A 457 10.40 17.55 10.95
C GLN A 457 10.57 16.07 10.60
N THR A 458 10.20 15.67 9.39
CA THR A 458 10.23 14.29 8.93
C THR A 458 11.56 13.88 8.31
N GLY A 459 12.46 14.83 8.02
CA GLY A 459 13.76 14.60 7.40
C GLY A 459 14.66 13.62 8.16
N ARG A 460 14.60 13.62 9.49
CA ARG A 460 15.35 12.65 10.32
C ARG A 460 14.97 11.20 10.01
N TRP A 461 13.68 10.91 9.85
CA TRP A 461 13.20 9.57 9.53
C TRP A 461 13.44 9.21 8.07
N ALA A 462 13.46 10.21 7.18
CA ALA A 462 13.91 10.05 5.80
C ALA A 462 15.35 9.53 5.75
N ASN A 463 16.23 10.17 6.53
CA ASN A 463 17.63 9.81 6.63
C ASN A 463 17.78 8.40 7.22
N GLU A 464 17.03 8.06 8.28
CA GLU A 464 17.02 6.69 8.79
C GLU A 464 16.66 5.68 7.70
N ILE A 465 15.58 5.87 6.95
CA ILE A 465 15.21 4.98 5.83
C ILE A 465 16.35 4.86 4.81
N ALA A 466 17.00 5.97 4.46
CA ALA A 466 18.11 5.98 3.49
C ALA A 466 19.36 5.26 4.02
N ARG A 467 19.69 5.43 5.31
CA ARG A 467 20.80 4.73 5.98
C ARG A 467 20.55 3.23 6.04
N ILE A 468 19.31 2.81 6.30
CA ILE A 468 18.92 1.39 6.27
C ILE A 468 19.02 0.85 4.86
N ALA A 469 18.50 1.57 3.86
CA ALA A 469 18.55 1.16 2.46
C ALA A 469 19.99 0.97 1.97
N ALA A 470 20.91 1.87 2.36
CA ALA A 470 22.32 1.72 2.05
C ALA A 470 22.97 0.51 2.76
N GLY A 471 22.46 0.15 3.94
CA GLY A 471 22.88 -1.03 4.69
C GLY A 471 22.28 -2.36 4.19
N LEU A 472 21.38 -2.34 3.18
CA LEU A 472 20.91 -3.57 2.50
C LEU A 472 21.99 -4.17 1.58
N HIS A 473 23.27 -3.92 1.87
CA HIS A 473 24.39 -4.21 1.00
C HIS A 473 24.63 -5.72 0.84
N GLU A 474 24.38 -6.21 -0.36
CA GLU A 474 25.21 -7.24 -1.02
C GLU A 474 25.82 -6.54 -2.25
N ASP A 475 27.13 -6.69 -2.46
CA ASP A 475 27.73 -6.28 -3.73
C ASP A 475 27.16 -7.18 -4.84
N THR A 476 26.20 -6.62 -5.58
CA THR A 476 25.52 -7.29 -6.69
C THR A 476 26.15 -6.95 -8.04
N THR A 477 27.21 -6.12 -8.08
CA THR A 477 27.80 -5.66 -9.35
C THR A 477 28.42 -6.80 -10.18
N HIS A 478 28.92 -7.84 -9.49
CA HIS A 478 29.56 -9.00 -10.12
C HIS A 478 28.74 -10.28 -10.01
N VAL A 479 27.48 -10.19 -9.57
CA VAL A 479 26.64 -11.37 -9.32
C VAL A 479 25.71 -11.60 -10.51
N SER A 480 25.76 -12.80 -11.09
CA SER A 480 24.92 -13.20 -12.21
C SER A 480 23.44 -13.40 -11.83
N ALA A 481 23.16 -13.59 -10.54
CA ALA A 481 21.80 -13.73 -9.99
C ALA A 481 21.72 -13.23 -8.53
N VAL A 482 20.75 -12.38 -8.23
CA VAL A 482 20.48 -11.93 -6.85
C VAL A 482 19.73 -13.02 -6.09
N SER A 483 20.07 -13.23 -4.82
CA SER A 483 19.32 -14.16 -3.97
C SER A 483 17.86 -13.72 -3.84
N THR A 484 16.93 -14.66 -3.69
CA THR A 484 15.50 -14.34 -3.50
C THR A 484 15.28 -13.48 -2.25
N LEU A 485 16.12 -13.67 -1.23
CA LEU A 485 16.09 -12.92 0.03
C LEU A 485 16.44 -11.44 -0.19
N VAL A 486 17.54 -11.15 -0.90
CA VAL A 486 17.94 -9.77 -1.20
C VAL A 486 17.00 -9.11 -2.19
N GLY A 487 16.55 -9.85 -3.22
CA GLY A 487 15.52 -9.37 -4.12
C GLY A 487 14.23 -8.97 -3.38
N ALA A 488 13.81 -9.76 -2.39
CA ALA A 488 12.69 -9.40 -1.53
C ALA A 488 12.99 -8.15 -0.69
N ALA A 489 14.18 -8.04 -0.08
CA ALA A 489 14.57 -6.86 0.69
C ALA A 489 14.50 -5.56 -0.14
N PHE A 490 15.00 -5.58 -1.37
CA PHE A 490 14.92 -4.45 -2.28
C PHE A 490 13.47 -4.10 -2.63
N ILE A 491 12.65 -5.10 -2.97
CA ILE A 491 11.22 -4.88 -3.27
C ILE A 491 10.49 -4.24 -2.08
N GLU A 492 10.72 -4.75 -0.86
CA GLU A 492 10.10 -4.23 0.36
C GLU A 492 10.59 -2.81 0.73
N SER A 493 11.80 -2.44 0.31
CA SER A 493 12.37 -1.11 0.55
C SER A 493 11.77 -0.01 -0.33
N CYS A 494 11.31 -0.36 -1.54
CA CYS A 494 10.92 0.59 -2.58
C CYS A 494 9.85 1.60 -2.13
N PHE A 495 8.80 1.14 -1.46
CA PHE A 495 7.70 2.02 -1.06
C PHE A 495 8.12 2.98 0.06
N CYS A 496 8.90 2.49 1.03
CA CYS A 496 9.47 3.31 2.10
C CYS A 496 10.40 4.39 1.52
N LEU A 497 11.27 4.00 0.57
CA LEU A 497 12.15 4.92 -0.15
C LEU A 497 11.38 5.95 -0.96
N PHE A 498 10.30 5.56 -1.63
CA PHE A 498 9.43 6.49 -2.34
C PHE A 498 8.87 7.56 -1.38
N VAL A 499 8.23 7.15 -0.27
CA VAL A 499 7.66 8.09 0.71
C VAL A 499 8.72 9.02 1.31
N ALA A 500 9.90 8.46 1.61
CA ALA A 500 11.05 9.20 2.10
C ALA A 500 11.59 10.20 1.07
N GLY A 501 11.69 9.79 -0.19
CA GLY A 501 12.22 10.58 -1.30
C GLY A 501 11.38 11.80 -1.66
N VAL A 502 10.05 11.74 -1.47
CA VAL A 502 9.13 12.87 -1.76
C VAL A 502 9.50 14.16 -1.01
N GLN A 503 10.22 14.08 0.12
CA GLN A 503 10.64 15.29 0.87
C GLN A 503 12.06 15.78 0.58
N VAL A 504 12.84 15.07 -0.26
CA VAL A 504 14.21 15.48 -0.60
C VAL A 504 14.12 16.70 -1.51
N ARG A 505 14.30 17.89 -0.92
CA ARG A 505 14.62 19.10 -1.67
C ARG A 505 16.02 18.86 -2.25
N GLY A 506 16.16 18.92 -3.57
CA GLY A 506 17.46 18.78 -4.22
C GLY A 506 18.47 19.66 -3.51
N PHE A 507 19.57 19.06 -3.04
CA PHE A 507 20.76 19.82 -2.71
C PHE A 507 21.06 20.75 -3.89
N PRO A 508 21.47 22.01 -3.68
CA PRO A 508 21.98 22.81 -4.78
C PRO A 508 23.08 21.99 -5.45
N VAL A 509 22.85 21.65 -6.71
CA VAL A 509 23.76 20.85 -7.52
C VAL A 509 25.08 21.60 -7.58
N CYS A 510 26.07 21.18 -6.81
CA CYS A 510 27.45 21.51 -7.14
C CYS A 510 27.72 20.88 -8.51
N PRO A 511 28.10 21.65 -9.53
CA PRO A 511 28.35 21.11 -10.86
C PRO A 511 29.69 20.38 -10.80
N PHE A 512 29.66 19.07 -10.61
CA PHE A 512 30.79 18.22 -11.02
C PHE A 512 30.44 17.53 -12.33
N PRO A 513 31.38 17.44 -13.29
CA PRO A 513 31.06 17.12 -14.67
C PRO A 513 30.67 15.65 -14.78
N LEU A 514 29.59 15.39 -15.51
CA LEU A 514 29.27 14.07 -16.05
C LEU A 514 30.44 13.58 -16.92
N LEU A 515 31.25 12.66 -16.40
CA LEU A 515 32.08 11.81 -17.23
C LEU A 515 31.17 10.75 -17.86
N LEU A 516 30.73 11.04 -19.08
CA LEU A 516 30.13 10.10 -20.01
C LEU A 516 31.11 8.95 -20.28
N LEU A 517 30.93 7.82 -19.60
CA LEU A 517 31.44 6.53 -20.04
C LEU A 517 30.40 5.89 -20.96
N GLY A 518 30.67 5.97 -22.26
CA GLY A 518 30.00 5.23 -23.32
C GLY A 518 31.01 4.98 -24.43
N GLY A 519 31.62 3.80 -24.43
CA GLY A 519 32.62 3.39 -25.42
C GLY A 519 32.01 2.91 -26.74
N GLY A 520 32.87 2.77 -27.76
CA GLY A 520 32.57 1.97 -28.94
C GLY A 520 33.38 2.30 -30.19
N GLY A 521 34.54 1.65 -30.35
CA GLY A 521 34.96 1.01 -31.61
C GLY A 521 35.62 1.85 -32.71
N GLY A 522 36.90 1.58 -32.96
CA GLY A 522 37.59 2.00 -34.18
C GLY A 522 39.02 1.47 -34.25
N LEU A 523 39.19 0.24 -34.74
CA LEU A 523 40.46 -0.37 -35.11
C LEU A 523 41.18 0.47 -36.18
N GLY A 524 42.46 0.79 -35.96
CA GLY A 524 43.35 1.39 -36.95
C GLY A 524 44.82 1.30 -36.51
N SER A 525 45.56 0.43 -37.18
CA SER A 525 46.96 0.06 -36.91
C SER A 525 47.95 1.23 -36.95
N PRO A 526 49.10 1.14 -36.25
CA PRO A 526 50.14 2.16 -36.30
C PRO A 526 51.16 1.88 -37.40
N SER A 527 51.43 2.85 -38.27
CA SER A 527 52.66 2.89 -39.06
C SER A 527 53.16 4.32 -39.27
N SER A 528 54.38 4.53 -38.77
CA SER A 528 55.46 5.35 -39.31
C SER A 528 55.34 6.88 -39.41
N SER A 529 56.28 7.53 -38.72
CA SER A 529 57.26 8.53 -39.17
C SER A 529 57.15 9.90 -38.49
N VAL A 530 58.13 10.21 -37.62
CA VAL A 530 59.34 11.05 -37.83
C VAL A 530 59.05 12.54 -37.56
N GLY A 531 59.80 13.09 -36.60
CA GLY A 531 59.82 14.49 -36.18
C GLY A 531 60.43 14.61 -34.81
#